data_AF-A0A2W1DG24-F1
#
_entry.id   AF-A0A2W1DG24-F1
#
_cell.length_a   1.000
_cell.length_b   1.000
_cell.length_c   1.000
_cell.angle_alpha   90.00
_cell.angle_beta   90.00
_cell.angle_gamma   90.00
#
_symmetry.space_group_name_H-M   'P 1'
#
loop_
_entity.id
_entity.type
_entity.pdbx_description
1 polymer ?
#
loop_
_entity_poly.entity_id
_entity_poly.type
_entity_poly.pdbx_seq_one_letter_code
_entity_poly.pdbx_strand_id
1 'polypeptide(L)'
;MAALPKNNAFGAGCPSWNMAFPKGNLTAVEILTYLPHWLKSIDVVERFVSHGAKSLNIAAIINEARILPSGKPLPPNSVLVMMQYAMRRAGFEDWSISTHSQFPQEMPRPEWNLEVTGFRTPCATHPKDINSPTPKKVKRNQQVEPMEFRDLARHVKLHPCGNDALDLARCVQYAVEHPHESWLFPTQFTSLVAHLGGPALITDAHLDSEAFARRNDYHFSPPKTKTNNTRSKVKACTENNPFVDLLLASTSQKRTVDGMAKVALDNTRRSGRLVDKQINFTEPSEVDEVVHTCFTHSTSLTLLTTISGQQRH
;
A
#
# COMPACT_ATOMS: atom_id res chain seq x y z
N MET A 1 8.95 -9.65 -17.39
CA MET A 1 7.89 -9.33 -16.40
C MET A 1 8.36 -9.75 -15.01
N ALA A 2 8.48 -8.83 -14.04
CA ALA A 2 8.79 -9.23 -12.66
C ALA A 2 7.57 -9.93 -12.05
N ALA A 3 7.75 -11.11 -11.44
CA ALA A 3 6.68 -11.82 -10.77
C ALA A 3 6.06 -10.94 -9.66
N LEU A 4 4.77 -10.65 -9.78
CA LEU A 4 4.04 -9.82 -8.82
C LEU A 4 3.87 -10.59 -7.50
N PRO A 5 3.92 -9.90 -6.35
CA PRO A 5 3.69 -10.54 -5.05
C PRO A 5 2.27 -11.12 -5.00
N LYS A 6 2.11 -12.31 -4.41
CA LYS A 6 0.83 -13.00 -4.21
C LYS A 6 -0.22 -12.12 -3.48
N ASN A 7 0.24 -11.06 -2.80
CA ASN A 7 -0.57 -10.12 -2.02
C ASN A 7 -0.75 -8.74 -2.67
N ASN A 8 -0.79 -8.65 -4.01
CA ASN A 8 -1.07 -7.36 -4.66
C ASN A 8 -2.57 -7.02 -4.57
N ALA A 9 -2.92 -6.08 -3.68
CA ALA A 9 -4.29 -5.61 -3.46
C ALA A 9 -4.96 -4.99 -4.70
N PHE A 10 -4.20 -4.57 -5.72
CA PHE A 10 -4.71 -3.86 -6.89
C PHE A 10 -4.62 -4.65 -8.21
N GLY A 11 -4.14 -5.89 -8.15
CA GLY A 11 -4.21 -6.84 -9.26
C GLY A 11 -2.97 -6.99 -10.12
N ALA A 12 -2.96 -8.09 -10.87
CA ALA A 12 -1.88 -8.43 -11.78
C ALA A 12 -1.87 -7.44 -12.95
N GLY A 13 -0.91 -6.52 -12.96
CA GLY A 13 -0.82 -5.46 -13.97
C GLY A 13 -0.96 -4.04 -13.42
N CYS A 14 -1.27 -3.87 -12.13
CA CYS A 14 -1.14 -2.56 -11.49
C CYS A 14 0.34 -2.12 -11.51
N PRO A 15 0.65 -0.84 -11.81
CA PRO A 15 2.01 -0.34 -11.81
C PRO A 15 2.73 -0.56 -10.48
N SER A 16 4.05 -0.74 -10.53
CA SER A 16 4.89 -0.88 -9.35
C SER A 16 4.89 0.39 -8.51
N TRP A 17 5.05 0.27 -7.19
CA TRP A 17 5.28 1.42 -6.30
C TRP A 17 6.60 2.16 -6.60
N ASN A 18 7.57 1.51 -7.27
CA ASN A 18 8.81 2.13 -7.73
C ASN A 18 8.72 2.64 -9.19
N MET A 19 7.52 2.79 -9.74
CA MET A 19 7.33 3.53 -10.99
C MET A 19 7.65 5.00 -10.73
N ALA A 20 8.51 5.61 -11.55
CA ALA A 20 8.88 7.01 -11.40
C ALA A 20 7.70 7.96 -11.68
N PHE A 21 7.79 9.16 -11.13
CA PHE A 21 6.82 10.22 -11.37
C PHE A 21 7.13 10.96 -12.68
N PRO A 22 6.11 11.35 -13.47
CA PRO A 22 6.31 12.19 -14.63
C PRO A 22 6.60 13.64 -14.23
N LYS A 23 7.00 14.45 -15.21
CA LYS A 23 7.01 15.90 -15.07
C LYS A 23 5.62 16.44 -15.41
N GLY A 24 4.95 17.08 -14.46
CA GLY A 24 3.65 17.71 -14.68
C GLY A 24 2.67 17.56 -13.52
N ASN A 25 1.42 17.95 -13.77
CA ASN A 25 0.35 17.99 -12.79
C ASN A 25 -0.54 16.76 -12.88
N LEU A 26 -0.88 16.18 -11.73
CA LEU A 26 -1.79 15.04 -11.63
C LEU A 26 -2.78 15.28 -10.50
N THR A 27 -4.06 15.01 -10.73
CA THR A 27 -5.07 15.03 -9.67
C THR A 27 -4.89 13.86 -8.71
N ALA A 28 -5.39 13.98 -7.47
CA ALA A 28 -5.45 12.84 -6.55
C ALA A 28 -6.22 11.65 -7.15
N VAL A 29 -7.29 11.91 -7.91
CA VAL A 29 -8.11 10.84 -8.50
C VAL A 29 -7.38 10.10 -9.61
N GLU A 30 -6.62 10.79 -10.48
CA GLU A 30 -5.77 10.14 -11.48
C GLU A 30 -4.71 9.26 -10.83
N ILE A 31 -4.03 9.75 -9.79
CA ILE A 31 -3.03 8.98 -9.04
C ILE A 31 -3.66 7.72 -8.45
N LEU A 32 -4.79 7.85 -7.74
CA LEU A 32 -5.45 6.73 -7.08
C LEU A 32 -6.09 5.73 -8.06
N THR A 33 -6.49 6.21 -9.24
CA THR A 33 -7.08 5.36 -10.28
C THR A 33 -6.01 4.56 -11.02
N TYR A 34 -4.95 5.20 -11.49
CA TYR A 34 -3.96 4.56 -12.36
C TYR A 34 -2.77 3.99 -11.61
N LEU A 35 -2.34 4.64 -10.52
CA LEU A 35 -1.11 4.33 -9.79
C LEU A 35 -1.37 4.24 -8.27
N PRO A 36 -2.34 3.42 -7.79
CA PRO A 36 -2.71 3.39 -6.38
C PRO A 36 -1.55 2.95 -5.45
N HIS A 37 -0.54 2.25 -5.97
CA HIS A 37 0.68 1.90 -5.24
C HIS A 37 1.57 3.10 -4.90
N TRP A 38 1.37 4.26 -5.54
CA TRP A 38 2.04 5.50 -5.16
C TRP A 38 1.59 6.06 -3.81
N LEU A 39 0.55 5.50 -3.18
CA LEU A 39 0.28 5.71 -1.74
C LEU A 39 1.41 5.22 -0.81
N LYS A 40 2.44 4.60 -1.37
CA LYS A 40 3.68 4.26 -0.66
C LYS A 40 4.78 5.31 -0.83
N SER A 41 4.57 6.36 -1.63
CA SER A 41 5.47 7.51 -1.68
C SER A 41 5.16 8.47 -0.54
N ILE A 42 6.19 8.90 0.19
CA ILE A 42 6.01 9.88 1.27
C ILE A 42 5.52 11.22 0.74
N ASP A 43 5.92 11.61 -0.49
CA ASP A 43 5.52 12.88 -1.10
C ASP A 43 4.02 12.88 -1.47
N VAL A 44 3.50 11.75 -1.96
CA VAL A 44 2.07 11.59 -2.23
C VAL A 44 1.26 11.59 -0.93
N VAL A 45 1.74 10.88 0.09
CA VAL A 45 1.07 10.84 1.40
C VAL A 45 1.05 12.22 2.05
N GLU A 46 2.19 12.92 2.05
CA GLU A 46 2.30 14.27 2.61
C GLU A 46 1.38 15.25 1.87
N ARG A 47 1.38 15.26 0.53
CA ARG A 47 0.49 16.09 -0.28
C ARG A 47 -0.98 15.82 0.06
N PHE A 48 -1.41 14.55 0.00
CA PHE A 48 -2.80 14.21 0.21
C PHE A 48 -3.28 14.56 1.62
N VAL A 49 -2.51 14.21 2.65
CA VAL A 49 -2.91 14.47 4.04
C VAL A 49 -2.87 15.97 4.36
N SER A 50 -1.92 16.72 3.79
CA SER A 50 -1.88 18.20 3.91
C SER A 50 -3.13 18.85 3.32
N HIS A 51 -3.73 18.24 2.29
CA HIS A 51 -4.95 18.71 1.63
C HIS A 51 -6.22 18.02 2.16
N GLY A 52 -6.19 17.49 3.39
CA GLY A 52 -7.37 16.99 4.09
C GLY A 52 -7.77 15.55 3.77
N ALA A 53 -6.91 14.75 3.12
CA ALA A 53 -7.22 13.36 2.84
C ALA A 53 -7.46 12.54 4.11
N LYS A 54 -8.55 11.79 4.09
CA LYS A 54 -8.82 10.70 5.05
C LYS A 54 -8.65 9.36 4.35
N SER A 55 -8.31 8.33 5.11
CA SER A 55 -8.24 6.96 4.58
C SER A 55 -9.56 6.49 3.97
N LEU A 56 -10.69 7.01 4.48
CA LEU A 56 -12.03 6.78 3.94
C LEU A 56 -12.16 7.32 2.51
N ASN A 57 -11.80 8.59 2.31
CA ASN A 57 -11.93 9.30 1.03
C ASN A 57 -11.05 8.64 -0.05
N ILE A 58 -9.82 8.26 0.31
CA ILE A 58 -8.90 7.55 -0.59
C ILE A 58 -9.44 6.16 -0.94
N ALA A 59 -9.94 5.40 0.04
CA ALA A 59 -10.54 4.10 -0.22
C ALA A 59 -11.78 4.20 -1.12
N ALA A 60 -12.60 5.25 -0.93
CA ALA A 60 -13.78 5.51 -1.75
C ALA A 60 -13.40 5.70 -3.22
N ILE A 61 -12.44 6.59 -3.50
CA ILE A 61 -11.94 6.83 -4.87
C ILE A 61 -11.42 5.54 -5.52
N ILE A 62 -10.60 4.76 -4.80
CA ILE A 62 -10.07 3.50 -5.32
C ILE A 62 -11.19 2.51 -5.64
N ASN A 63 -12.20 2.40 -4.76
CA ASN A 63 -13.31 1.46 -4.93
C ASN A 63 -14.29 1.87 -6.03
N GLU A 64 -14.43 3.18 -6.28
CA GLU A 64 -15.18 3.73 -7.41
C GLU A 64 -14.47 3.40 -8.73
N ALA A 65 -13.16 3.67 -8.77
CA ALA A 65 -12.38 3.70 -10.00
C ALA A 65 -11.77 2.36 -10.41
N ARG A 66 -11.57 1.40 -9.50
CA ARG A 66 -10.81 0.16 -9.78
C ARG A 66 -11.58 -1.12 -9.52
N ILE A 67 -11.25 -2.13 -10.32
CA ILE A 67 -11.62 -3.54 -10.09
C ILE A 67 -10.56 -4.17 -9.20
N LEU A 68 -10.95 -4.60 -8.00
CA LEU A 68 -10.02 -5.22 -7.06
C LEU A 68 -10.02 -6.75 -7.21
N PRO A 69 -8.85 -7.42 -7.17
CA PRO A 69 -8.75 -8.87 -7.38
C PRO A 69 -9.52 -9.70 -6.34
N SER A 70 -9.67 -9.17 -5.14
CA SER A 70 -10.40 -9.83 -4.06
C SER A 70 -11.91 -9.89 -4.30
N GLY A 71 -12.42 -9.12 -5.29
CA GLY A 71 -13.85 -8.90 -5.51
C GLY A 71 -14.53 -8.12 -4.37
N LYS A 72 -13.77 -7.64 -3.39
CA LYS A 72 -14.28 -6.92 -2.22
C LYS A 72 -13.75 -5.48 -2.21
N PRO A 73 -14.55 -4.50 -1.74
CA PRO A 73 -14.07 -3.13 -1.55
C PRO A 73 -12.84 -3.10 -0.64
N LEU A 74 -11.86 -2.28 -1.01
CA LEU A 74 -10.70 -1.97 -0.19
C LEU A 74 -11.18 -1.23 1.07
N PRO A 75 -10.91 -1.75 2.29
CA PRO A 75 -11.33 -1.07 3.50
C PRO A 75 -10.41 0.14 3.79
N PRO A 76 -10.93 1.21 4.41
CA PRO A 76 -10.12 2.38 4.81
C PRO A 76 -8.91 2.04 5.66
N ASN A 77 -9.00 1.01 6.51
CA ASN A 77 -7.88 0.57 7.32
C ASN A 77 -6.69 0.06 6.48
N SER A 78 -6.95 -0.59 5.34
CA SER A 78 -5.87 -1.02 4.44
C SER A 78 -5.14 0.16 3.82
N VAL A 79 -5.87 1.23 3.47
CA VAL A 79 -5.28 2.48 2.99
C VAL A 79 -4.43 3.14 4.07
N LEU A 80 -4.97 3.25 5.29
CA LEU A 80 -4.23 3.80 6.43
C LEU A 80 -2.91 3.04 6.66
N VAL A 81 -2.95 1.70 6.65
CA VAL A 81 -1.75 0.86 6.84
C VAL A 81 -0.73 1.08 5.73
N MET A 82 -1.15 1.26 4.46
CA MET A 82 -0.21 1.55 3.37
C MET A 82 0.53 2.87 3.58
N MET A 83 -0.18 3.93 3.95
CA MET A 83 0.42 5.24 4.20
C MET A 83 1.31 5.22 5.45
N GLN A 84 0.84 4.62 6.55
CA GLN A 84 1.64 4.48 7.78
C GLN A 84 2.91 3.67 7.54
N TYR A 85 2.84 2.58 6.79
CA TYR A 85 4.00 1.77 6.46
C TYR A 85 5.07 2.58 5.73
N ALA A 86 4.67 3.38 4.72
CA ALA A 86 5.59 4.21 3.96
C ALA A 86 6.24 5.29 4.83
N MET A 87 5.44 6.08 5.54
CA MET A 87 5.94 7.18 6.37
C MET A 87 6.86 6.66 7.48
N ARG A 88 6.46 5.60 8.20
CA ARG A 88 7.29 5.05 9.29
C ARG A 88 8.60 4.46 8.79
N ARG A 89 8.59 3.79 7.63
CA ARG A 89 9.84 3.28 7.04
C ARG A 89 10.77 4.38 6.54
N ALA A 90 10.25 5.56 6.24
CA ALA A 90 11.04 6.72 5.86
C ALA A 90 11.59 7.52 7.06
N GLY A 91 11.39 7.03 8.29
CA GLY A 91 11.92 7.66 9.51
C GLY A 91 10.91 8.51 10.29
N PHE A 92 9.67 8.63 9.82
CA PHE A 92 8.59 9.26 10.58
C PHE A 92 7.97 8.24 11.55
N GLU A 93 8.72 7.89 12.60
CA GLU A 93 8.29 6.93 13.62
C GLU A 93 6.94 7.34 14.24
N ASP A 94 6.07 6.37 14.53
CA ASP A 94 4.71 6.60 15.05
C ASP A 94 3.78 7.48 14.18
N TRP A 95 4.18 7.80 12.95
CA TRP A 95 3.34 8.57 12.05
C TRP A 95 1.98 7.91 11.82
N SER A 96 0.96 8.74 11.78
CA SER A 96 -0.43 8.43 11.42
C SER A 96 -1.06 9.67 10.82
N ILE A 97 -2.18 9.52 10.11
CA ILE A 97 -2.95 10.66 9.58
C ILE A 97 -3.28 11.66 10.70
N SER A 98 -3.67 11.16 11.88
CA SER A 98 -4.04 12.00 13.03
C SER A 98 -2.87 12.73 13.69
N THR A 99 -1.64 12.26 13.49
CA THR A 99 -0.43 12.86 14.06
C THR A 99 0.39 13.60 13.00
N HIS A 100 -0.09 13.67 11.75
CA HIS A 100 0.65 14.25 10.63
C HIS A 100 1.17 15.67 10.91
N SER A 101 0.36 16.54 11.51
CA SER A 101 0.74 17.93 11.84
C SER A 101 1.84 18.05 12.91
N GLN A 102 2.20 16.95 13.58
CA GLN A 102 3.28 16.91 14.58
C GLN A 102 4.65 16.62 13.96
N PHE A 103 4.69 16.21 12.69
CA PHE A 103 5.92 15.94 11.97
C PHE A 103 6.29 17.14 11.10
N PRO A 104 7.59 17.44 10.94
CA PRO A 104 8.01 18.51 10.05
C PRO A 104 7.63 18.17 8.61
N GLN A 105 7.06 19.15 7.90
CA GLN A 105 6.91 19.06 6.46
C GLN A 105 8.27 19.30 5.81
N GLU A 106 8.71 18.39 4.95
CA GLU A 106 9.99 18.56 4.24
C GLU A 106 9.89 19.67 3.18
N MET A 107 8.69 19.85 2.62
CA MET A 107 8.40 20.84 1.61
C MET A 107 7.02 21.46 1.84
N PRO A 108 6.87 22.79 1.65
CA PRO A 108 5.55 23.41 1.63
C PRO A 108 4.66 22.75 0.58
N ARG A 109 3.44 22.38 0.98
CA ARG A 109 2.40 21.84 0.08
C ARG A 109 1.29 22.88 -0.06
N PRO A 110 1.44 23.87 -0.97
CA PRO A 110 0.36 24.81 -1.23
C PRO A 110 -0.78 24.10 -1.96
N GLU A 111 -2.02 24.40 -1.57
CA GLU A 111 -3.22 23.69 -2.01
C GLU A 111 -3.41 23.64 -3.52
N TRP A 112 -3.02 24.72 -4.22
CA TRP A 112 -3.12 24.83 -5.68
C TRP A 112 -2.12 23.97 -6.46
N ASN A 113 -1.10 23.41 -5.78
CA ASN A 113 -0.02 22.71 -6.45
C ASN A 113 -0.31 21.21 -6.61
N LEU A 114 -0.61 20.81 -7.84
CA LEU A 114 -0.84 19.42 -8.24
C LEU A 114 0.40 18.77 -8.87
N GLU A 115 1.54 19.45 -8.89
CA GLU A 115 2.76 19.00 -9.54
C GLU A 115 3.34 17.79 -8.80
N VAL A 116 3.73 16.77 -9.57
CA VAL A 116 4.40 15.56 -9.05
C VAL A 116 5.87 15.46 -9.48
N THR A 117 6.37 16.47 -10.19
CA THR A 117 7.77 16.54 -10.60
C THR A 117 8.68 16.45 -9.38
N GLY A 118 9.64 15.53 -9.41
CA GLY A 118 10.61 15.36 -8.32
C GLY A 118 10.09 14.57 -7.11
N PHE A 119 8.85 14.07 -7.14
CA PHE A 119 8.36 13.16 -6.11
C PHE A 119 9.22 11.90 -6.07
N ARG A 120 9.49 11.41 -4.87
CA ARG A 120 10.39 10.29 -4.62
C ARG A 120 9.62 8.99 -4.51
N THR A 121 10.18 7.95 -5.10
CA THR A 121 9.67 6.59 -5.00
C THR A 121 10.15 5.90 -3.71
N PRO A 122 9.53 4.79 -3.30
CA PRO A 122 9.96 4.03 -2.12
C PRO A 122 11.41 3.56 -2.18
N CYS A 123 11.94 3.21 -3.36
CA CYS A 123 13.34 2.83 -3.49
C CYS A 123 14.32 3.97 -3.17
N ALA A 124 13.91 5.23 -3.32
CA ALA A 124 14.75 6.39 -2.99
C ALA A 124 14.66 6.80 -1.51
N THR A 125 13.49 6.64 -0.88
CA THR A 125 13.23 7.17 0.48
C THR A 125 13.32 6.11 1.55
N HIS A 126 12.89 4.89 1.27
CA HIS A 126 12.85 3.80 2.25
C HIS A 126 13.01 2.44 1.57
N PRO A 127 14.18 2.18 0.96
CA PRO A 127 14.47 0.89 0.34
C PRO A 127 14.28 -0.25 1.35
N LYS A 128 13.92 -1.44 0.84
CA LYS A 128 13.80 -2.62 1.68
C LYS A 128 15.18 -3.13 2.10
N ASP A 129 15.28 -3.64 3.31
CA ASP A 129 16.54 -4.19 3.80
C ASP A 129 16.91 -5.46 3.01
N ILE A 130 18.13 -5.50 2.48
CA ILE A 130 18.65 -6.63 1.70
C ILE A 130 19.73 -7.32 2.52
N ASN A 131 19.31 -8.27 3.36
CA ASN A 131 20.24 -9.08 4.18
C ASN A 131 21.07 -10.06 3.33
N SER A 132 20.64 -10.33 2.10
CA SER A 132 21.37 -11.16 1.13
C SER A 132 21.03 -10.69 -0.29
N PRO A 133 22.03 -10.27 -1.10
CA PRO A 133 21.80 -9.63 -2.40
C PRO A 133 21.52 -10.65 -3.50
N THR A 134 20.33 -11.24 -3.48
CA THR A 134 19.85 -11.99 -4.64
C THR A 134 19.32 -11.02 -5.71
N PRO A 135 19.43 -11.33 -7.02
CA PRO A 135 18.96 -10.45 -8.08
C PRO A 135 17.49 -10.01 -7.90
N LYS A 136 16.64 -10.92 -7.43
CA LYS A 136 15.23 -10.64 -7.12
C LYS A 136 15.05 -9.62 -5.99
N LYS A 137 15.89 -9.69 -4.94
CA LYS A 137 15.83 -8.76 -3.80
C LYS A 137 16.36 -7.38 -4.18
N VAL A 138 17.47 -7.33 -4.91
CA VAL A 138 18.04 -6.07 -5.44
C VAL A 138 17.02 -5.36 -6.34
N LYS A 139 16.37 -6.09 -7.25
CA LYS A 139 15.34 -5.54 -8.14
C LYS A 139 14.13 -4.92 -7.41
N ARG A 140 13.83 -5.32 -6.17
CA ARG A 140 12.75 -4.71 -5.37
C ARG A 140 13.05 -3.29 -4.93
N ASN A 141 14.32 -2.90 -4.89
CA ASN A 141 14.78 -1.55 -4.55
C ASN A 141 15.26 -0.78 -5.77
N GLN A 142 14.91 -1.24 -6.97
CA GLN A 142 15.21 -0.51 -8.19
C GLN A 142 13.95 0.20 -8.68
N GLN A 143 14.18 1.35 -9.32
CA GLN A 143 13.19 1.99 -10.16
C GLN A 143 12.77 1.01 -11.26
N VAL A 144 11.48 1.00 -11.58
CA VAL A 144 10.95 0.13 -12.64
C VAL A 144 11.07 0.82 -13.98
N GLU A 145 11.34 0.02 -15.02
CA GLU A 145 11.33 0.47 -16.41
C GLU A 145 9.99 1.12 -16.78
N PRO A 146 9.99 2.11 -17.70
CA PRO A 146 8.77 2.68 -18.24
C PRO A 146 7.81 1.61 -18.78
N MET A 147 6.51 1.92 -18.73
CA MET A 147 5.46 1.03 -19.22
C MET A 147 4.53 1.77 -20.18
N GLU A 148 3.80 1.03 -21.00
CA GLU A 148 2.83 1.60 -21.93
C GLU A 148 1.69 2.33 -21.19
N PHE A 149 1.28 3.51 -21.66
CA PHE A 149 0.15 4.26 -21.08
C PHE A 149 -1.15 3.44 -21.04
N ARG A 150 -1.44 2.69 -22.11
CA ARG A 150 -2.59 1.77 -22.17
C ARG A 150 -2.60 0.73 -21.06
N ASP A 151 -1.44 0.33 -20.55
CA ASP A 151 -1.37 -0.66 -19.49
C ASP A 151 -1.77 -0.07 -18.12
N LEU A 152 -1.79 1.26 -17.97
CA LEU A 152 -2.34 1.92 -16.78
C LEU A 152 -3.86 1.73 -16.66
N ALA A 153 -4.55 1.50 -17.78
CA ALA A 153 -5.99 1.22 -17.80
C ALA A 153 -6.34 -0.19 -17.26
N ARG A 154 -5.35 -1.05 -17.01
CA ARG A 154 -5.61 -2.40 -16.49
C ARG A 154 -6.24 -2.35 -15.09
N HIS A 155 -7.36 -3.05 -14.95
CA HIS A 155 -8.19 -3.07 -13.73
C HIS A 155 -8.81 -1.72 -13.36
N VAL A 156 -8.87 -0.78 -14.31
CA VAL A 156 -9.66 0.45 -14.16
C VAL A 156 -11.11 0.14 -14.55
N LYS A 157 -12.03 0.43 -13.64
CA LYS A 157 -13.48 0.31 -13.81
C LYS A 157 -14.06 1.59 -14.39
N LEU A 158 -13.62 2.73 -13.87
CA LEU A 158 -14.09 4.06 -14.24
C LEU A 158 -12.86 4.96 -14.39
N HIS A 159 -12.66 5.46 -15.61
CA HIS A 159 -11.63 6.46 -15.87
C HIS A 159 -12.03 7.79 -15.21
N PRO A 160 -11.07 8.57 -14.66
CA PRO A 160 -11.37 9.90 -14.16
C PRO A 160 -11.90 10.77 -15.30
N CYS A 161 -12.88 11.62 -15.00
CA CYS A 161 -13.47 12.55 -15.96
C CYS A 161 -13.92 13.85 -15.26
N GLY A 162 -14.19 14.90 -16.05
CA GLY A 162 -14.59 16.20 -15.53
C GLY A 162 -13.61 16.73 -14.46
N ASN A 163 -14.14 17.13 -13.32
CA ASN A 163 -13.37 17.69 -12.20
C ASN A 163 -12.39 16.70 -11.53
N ASP A 164 -12.44 15.42 -11.88
CA ASP A 164 -11.52 14.40 -11.38
C ASP A 164 -10.39 14.08 -12.37
N ALA A 165 -10.34 14.72 -13.55
CA ALA A 165 -9.38 14.43 -14.62
C ALA A 165 -8.53 15.64 -15.01
N LEU A 166 -7.25 15.38 -15.30
CA LEU A 166 -6.36 16.29 -16.00
C LEU A 166 -5.67 15.52 -17.15
N ASP A 167 -4.35 15.63 -17.25
CA ASP A 167 -3.57 15.20 -18.39
C ASP A 167 -3.31 13.70 -18.41
N LEU A 168 -3.23 13.02 -17.25
CA LEU A 168 -2.98 11.58 -17.23
C LEU A 168 -4.19 10.79 -17.70
N ALA A 169 -5.40 11.19 -17.32
CA ALA A 169 -6.61 10.57 -17.84
C ALA A 169 -6.70 10.70 -19.37
N ARG A 170 -6.40 11.88 -19.92
CA ARG A 170 -6.33 12.12 -21.37
C ARG A 170 -5.29 11.23 -22.06
N CYS A 171 -4.08 11.17 -21.51
CA CYS A 171 -2.99 10.35 -22.05
C CYS A 171 -3.32 8.85 -22.04
N VAL A 172 -3.88 8.35 -20.94
CA VAL A 172 -4.27 6.93 -20.84
C VAL A 172 -5.40 6.61 -21.82
N GLN A 173 -6.43 7.45 -21.88
CA GLN A 173 -7.56 7.25 -22.78
C GLN A 173 -7.08 7.25 -24.24
N TYR A 174 -6.26 8.22 -24.63
CA TYR A 174 -5.69 8.28 -25.97
C TYR A 174 -4.93 7.01 -26.33
N ALA A 175 -4.04 6.53 -25.44
CA ALA A 175 -3.25 5.32 -25.69
C ALA A 175 -4.10 4.04 -25.78
N VAL A 176 -5.25 3.98 -25.10
CA VAL A 176 -6.22 2.89 -25.23
C VAL A 176 -6.94 2.94 -26.57
N GLU A 177 -7.32 4.14 -27.03
CA GLU A 177 -8.00 4.36 -28.31
C GLU A 177 -7.07 4.23 -29.53
N HIS A 178 -5.76 4.40 -29.34
CA HIS A 178 -4.73 4.33 -30.39
C HIS A 178 -3.73 3.19 -30.11
N PRO A 179 -4.15 1.92 -30.15
CA PRO A 179 -3.31 0.78 -29.74
C PRO A 179 -2.09 0.53 -30.65
N HIS A 180 -2.04 1.15 -31.83
CA HIS A 180 -0.90 1.06 -32.74
C HIS A 180 0.23 2.02 -32.36
N GLU A 181 -0.06 3.06 -31.58
CA GLU A 181 0.95 3.97 -31.06
C GLU A 181 1.51 3.42 -29.74
N SER A 182 2.83 3.52 -29.58
CA SER A 182 3.53 3.12 -28.36
C SER A 182 3.98 4.38 -27.64
N TRP A 183 3.29 4.67 -26.52
CA TRP A 183 3.59 5.78 -25.63
C TRP A 183 3.94 5.22 -24.25
N LEU A 184 5.10 5.63 -23.72
CA LEU A 184 5.67 5.14 -22.48
C LEU A 184 5.48 6.13 -21.33
N PHE A 185 4.83 5.67 -20.27
CA PHE A 185 4.75 6.32 -18.98
C PHE A 185 5.92 5.89 -18.08
N PRO A 186 6.53 6.81 -17.31
CA PRO A 186 6.25 8.24 -17.21
C PRO A 186 7.08 9.11 -18.19
N THR A 187 8.04 8.52 -18.90
CA THR A 187 9.11 9.24 -19.62
C THR A 187 8.59 10.10 -20.77
N GLN A 188 7.54 9.66 -21.47
CA GLN A 188 6.95 10.40 -22.59
C GLN A 188 5.68 11.15 -22.20
N PHE A 189 5.38 11.31 -20.90
CA PHE A 189 4.17 12.02 -20.45
C PHE A 189 4.08 13.43 -21.02
N THR A 190 5.12 14.26 -20.86
CA THR A 190 5.16 15.62 -21.40
C THR A 190 4.99 15.64 -22.93
N SER A 191 5.62 14.69 -23.62
CA SER A 191 5.55 14.58 -25.08
C SER A 191 4.14 14.23 -25.56
N LEU A 192 3.49 13.28 -24.88
CA LEU A 192 2.12 12.91 -25.18
C LEU A 192 1.15 14.04 -24.84
N VAL A 193 1.32 14.73 -23.72
CA VAL A 193 0.51 15.93 -23.40
C VAL A 193 0.65 17.00 -24.48
N ALA A 194 1.86 17.26 -24.96
CA ALA A 194 2.09 18.19 -26.07
C ALA A 194 1.43 17.72 -27.36
N HIS A 195 1.52 16.41 -27.67
CA HIS A 195 0.84 15.79 -28.81
C HIS A 195 -0.69 15.95 -28.75
N LEU A 196 -1.27 15.93 -27.55
CA LEU A 196 -2.70 16.11 -27.33
C LEU A 196 -3.16 17.59 -27.28
N GLY A 197 -2.33 18.53 -27.69
CA GLY A 197 -2.65 19.96 -27.72
C GLY A 197 -2.21 20.74 -26.47
N GLY A 198 -1.39 20.13 -25.62
CA GLY A 198 -0.80 20.78 -24.44
C GLY A 198 -1.55 20.51 -23.13
N PRO A 199 -0.98 21.03 -22.01
CA PRO A 199 -1.50 20.80 -20.67
C PRO A 199 -2.94 21.31 -20.50
N ALA A 200 -3.76 20.54 -19.78
CA ALA A 200 -5.10 20.96 -19.40
C ALA A 200 -5.06 22.13 -18.40
N LEU A 201 -6.07 22.99 -18.46
CA LEU A 201 -6.25 24.08 -17.50
C LEU A 201 -6.61 23.51 -16.12
N ILE A 202 -5.84 23.89 -15.11
CA ILE A 202 -6.15 23.57 -13.71
C ILE A 202 -7.21 24.56 -13.21
N THR A 203 -8.19 24.04 -12.49
CA THR A 203 -9.28 24.79 -11.88
C THR A 203 -9.38 24.36 -10.42
N ASP A 204 -10.05 25.14 -9.59
CA ASP A 204 -10.22 24.82 -8.17
C ASP A 204 -10.92 23.47 -7.96
N ALA A 205 -11.76 23.04 -8.91
CA ALA A 205 -12.44 21.75 -8.83
C ALA A 205 -11.50 20.53 -8.94
N HIS A 206 -10.30 20.72 -9.50
CA HIS A 206 -9.26 19.70 -9.62
C HIS A 206 -8.41 19.53 -8.36
N LEU A 207 -8.53 20.46 -7.39
CA LEU A 207 -7.72 20.45 -6.18
C LEU A 207 -8.00 19.20 -5.33
N ASP A 208 -6.97 18.76 -4.60
CA ASP A 208 -7.05 17.55 -3.79
C ASP A 208 -8.14 17.65 -2.72
N SER A 209 -8.25 18.81 -2.07
CA SER A 209 -9.27 19.11 -1.06
C SER A 209 -10.68 18.90 -1.61
N GLU A 210 -10.95 19.44 -2.80
CA GLU A 210 -12.23 19.28 -3.50
C GLU A 210 -12.46 17.82 -3.93
N ALA A 211 -11.44 17.15 -4.46
CA ALA A 211 -11.52 15.73 -4.83
C ALA A 211 -11.90 14.83 -3.66
N PHE A 212 -11.33 15.09 -2.48
CA PHE A 212 -11.64 14.38 -1.26
C PHE A 212 -12.98 14.79 -0.65
N ALA A 213 -13.34 16.07 -0.71
CA ALA A 213 -14.61 16.58 -0.19
C ALA A 213 -15.81 15.91 -0.88
N ARG A 214 -15.72 15.67 -2.20
CA ARG A 214 -16.73 14.94 -2.98
C ARG A 214 -17.03 13.52 -2.47
N ARG A 215 -16.16 12.93 -1.64
CA ARG A 215 -16.31 11.57 -1.07
C ARG A 215 -16.57 11.56 0.44
N ASN A 216 -16.83 12.71 1.07
CA ASN A 216 -17.09 12.77 2.50
C ASN A 216 -18.30 11.93 2.94
N ASP A 217 -19.31 11.81 2.08
CA ASP A 217 -20.55 11.08 2.34
C ASP A 217 -20.51 9.62 1.85
N TYR A 218 -19.33 9.11 1.47
CA TYR A 218 -19.21 7.73 0.99
C TYR A 218 -19.44 6.73 2.13
N HIS A 219 -20.46 5.89 1.98
CA HIS A 219 -20.82 4.88 2.97
C HIS A 219 -20.17 3.52 2.70
N PHE A 220 -19.25 3.13 3.57
CA PHE A 220 -18.74 1.76 3.61
C PHE A 220 -19.75 0.84 4.32
N SER A 221 -20.06 -0.30 3.70
CA SER A 221 -20.84 -1.34 4.38
C SER A 221 -20.15 -1.74 5.68
N PRO A 222 -20.86 -1.79 6.81
CA PRO A 222 -20.26 -2.16 8.07
C PRO A 222 -19.69 -3.57 7.98
N PRO A 223 -18.50 -3.84 8.57
CA PRO A 223 -17.98 -5.19 8.62
C PRO A 223 -19.01 -6.07 9.35
N LYS A 224 -19.44 -7.17 8.72
CA LYS A 224 -20.36 -8.14 9.34
C LYS A 224 -19.79 -8.53 10.69
N THR A 225 -20.41 -8.05 11.76
CA THR A 225 -20.01 -8.37 13.13
C THR A 225 -20.21 -9.87 13.27
N LYS A 226 -19.13 -10.63 13.47
CA LYS A 226 -19.27 -12.02 13.89
C LYS A 226 -19.94 -11.95 15.26
N THR A 227 -21.21 -12.35 15.35
CA THR A 227 -21.88 -12.58 16.62
C THR A 227 -21.08 -13.64 17.35
N ASN A 228 -20.21 -13.21 18.25
CA ASN A 228 -19.54 -14.13 19.16
C ASN A 228 -20.65 -14.69 20.03
N ASN A 229 -21.07 -15.93 19.78
CA ASN A 229 -21.82 -16.72 20.72
C ASN A 229 -20.91 -16.97 21.93
N THR A 230 -20.79 -15.99 22.82
CA THR A 230 -20.30 -16.21 24.18
C THR A 230 -21.34 -17.04 24.88
N ARG A 231 -21.16 -18.36 24.82
CA ARG A 231 -21.83 -19.30 25.71
C ARG A 231 -21.32 -18.99 27.11
N SER A 232 -22.05 -18.14 27.82
CA SER A 232 -21.80 -17.85 29.24
C SER A 232 -21.76 -19.18 29.98
N LYS A 233 -20.60 -19.58 30.51
CA LYS A 233 -20.52 -20.63 31.53
C LYS A 233 -21.26 -20.11 32.76
N VAL A 234 -22.54 -20.43 32.85
CA VAL A 234 -23.31 -20.34 34.09
C VAL A 234 -22.64 -21.31 35.06
N LYS A 235 -21.99 -20.76 36.09
CA LYS A 235 -21.44 -21.52 37.20
C LYS A 235 -22.64 -21.93 38.05
N ALA A 236 -23.06 -23.20 37.95
CA ALA A 236 -24.12 -23.73 38.80
C ALA A 236 -23.59 -23.79 40.24
N CYS A 237 -24.29 -23.09 41.15
CA CYS A 237 -24.19 -23.29 42.58
C CYS A 237 -24.92 -24.60 42.92
N THR A 238 -24.21 -25.54 43.54
CA THR A 238 -24.83 -26.68 44.22
C THR A 238 -24.54 -26.53 45.69
N GLU A 239 -25.55 -26.15 46.46
CA GLU A 239 -25.61 -26.32 47.91
C GLU A 239 -26.07 -27.76 48.22
N ASN A 240 -25.43 -28.40 49.20
CA ASN A 240 -26.09 -29.18 50.24
C ASN A 240 -25.10 -29.53 51.37
N ASN A 241 -25.52 -29.21 52.60
CA ASN A 241 -24.88 -29.27 53.93
C ASN A 241 -24.73 -30.71 54.49
N PRO A 242 -24.44 -30.94 55.80
CA PRO A 242 -23.24 -30.64 56.61
C PRO A 242 -22.76 -31.92 57.36
N PHE A 243 -21.68 -31.84 58.16
CA PHE A 243 -21.45 -32.50 59.50
C PHE A 243 -19.94 -32.76 59.78
N VAL A 244 -19.53 -32.30 60.98
CA VAL A 244 -18.30 -32.39 61.82
C VAL A 244 -17.28 -33.53 61.52
N ASP A 245 -15.96 -33.42 61.80
CA ASP A 245 -15.35 -32.98 63.07
C ASP A 245 -13.82 -32.68 63.01
N LEU A 246 -13.40 -31.83 63.97
CA LEU A 246 -12.13 -31.69 64.72
C LEU A 246 -10.68 -31.80 64.10
N LEU A 247 -9.92 -30.74 64.40
CA LEU A 247 -8.51 -30.64 64.88
C LEU A 247 -7.32 -30.28 63.95
N LEU A 248 -6.60 -29.29 64.49
CA LEU A 248 -5.18 -28.92 64.44
C LEU A 248 -4.59 -28.12 63.26
N ALA A 249 -4.35 -26.84 63.59
CA ALA A 249 -3.07 -26.13 63.51
C ALA A 249 -2.33 -26.05 62.16
N SER A 250 -2.21 -24.83 61.62
CA SER A 250 -0.97 -24.05 61.73
C SER A 250 -1.01 -22.77 60.89
N THR A 251 -0.29 -21.79 61.42
CA THR A 251 -0.20 -20.37 61.10
C THR A 251 0.57 -20.05 59.82
N SER A 252 0.18 -18.98 59.11
CA SER A 252 1.06 -17.79 58.95
C SER A 252 0.32 -16.62 58.33
N GLN A 253 0.27 -15.55 59.11
CA GLN A 253 -0.12 -14.21 58.69
C GLN A 253 0.97 -13.58 57.82
N LYS A 254 0.59 -12.76 56.83
CA LYS A 254 1.37 -11.56 56.54
C LYS A 254 0.41 -10.38 56.38
N ARG A 255 0.62 -9.42 57.27
CA ARG A 255 -0.18 -8.21 57.50
C ARG A 255 -0.14 -7.26 56.31
N THR A 256 -1.29 -6.63 56.08
CA THR A 256 -1.49 -5.31 55.50
C THR A 256 -0.97 -4.21 56.44
N VAL A 257 -0.48 -3.10 55.89
CA VAL A 257 -0.57 -1.77 56.51
C VAL A 257 -0.94 -0.76 55.42
N ASP A 258 -1.98 0.00 55.73
CA ASP A 258 -2.66 1.06 54.99
C ASP A 258 -2.01 2.45 55.12
N GLY A 259 -2.38 3.34 54.18
CA GLY A 259 -2.46 4.81 54.36
C GLY A 259 -1.42 5.62 53.59
N MET A 260 -1.71 6.69 52.84
CA MET A 260 -2.92 7.49 52.58
C MET A 260 -2.78 8.19 51.20
N ALA A 261 -3.92 8.71 50.72
CA ALA A 261 -4.26 9.07 49.35
C ALA A 261 -3.79 10.45 48.82
N LYS A 262 -4.12 10.66 47.51
CA LYS A 262 -4.17 11.88 46.65
C LYS A 262 -2.99 11.97 45.65
N VAL A 263 -3.13 12.19 44.34
CA VAL A 263 -4.20 12.70 43.46
C VAL A 263 -4.09 11.99 42.10
N ALA A 264 -5.23 11.74 41.45
CA ALA A 264 -5.35 11.13 40.13
C ALA A 264 -4.88 12.06 39.01
N LEU A 265 -3.92 11.62 38.19
CA LEU A 265 -3.76 11.97 36.78
C LEU A 265 -2.95 10.85 36.11
N ASP A 266 -3.63 9.80 35.63
CA ASP A 266 -3.03 8.86 34.69
C ASP A 266 -4.14 8.23 33.85
N ASN A 267 -4.41 8.84 32.69
CA ASN A 267 -5.22 8.20 31.65
C ASN A 267 -4.28 7.38 30.75
N THR A 268 -3.69 6.36 31.36
CA THR A 268 -2.85 5.37 30.66
C THR A 268 -3.75 4.54 29.75
N ARG A 269 -3.59 4.80 28.45
CA ARG A 269 -4.21 4.11 27.31
C ARG A 269 -4.22 2.59 27.53
N ARG A 270 -5.41 1.98 27.57
CA ARG A 270 -5.60 0.54 27.32
C ARG A 270 -5.40 0.25 25.82
N SER A 271 -4.16 0.22 25.37
CA SER A 271 -3.77 -0.50 24.14
C SER A 271 -3.39 -1.93 24.53
N GLY A 272 -4.41 -2.76 24.74
CA GLY A 272 -4.21 -4.11 25.24
C GLY A 272 -5.27 -5.07 24.76
N ARG A 273 -5.53 -5.13 23.44
CA ARG A 273 -6.21 -6.28 22.83
C ARG A 273 -6.14 -6.32 21.29
N LEU A 274 -4.94 -6.40 20.74
CA LEU A 274 -4.72 -6.95 19.39
C LEU A 274 -3.45 -7.83 19.41
N VAL A 275 -3.47 -8.80 20.32
CA VAL A 275 -2.67 -10.02 20.16
C VAL A 275 -3.60 -11.00 19.44
N ASP A 276 -3.12 -11.53 18.31
CA ASP A 276 -3.70 -12.61 17.50
C ASP A 276 -4.82 -12.30 16.49
N LYS A 277 -4.66 -11.23 15.71
CA LYS A 277 -5.12 -11.23 14.31
C LYS A 277 -4.05 -10.66 13.39
N GLN A 278 -3.17 -11.53 12.93
CA GLN A 278 -2.27 -11.25 11.80
C GLN A 278 -3.10 -10.90 10.56
N ILE A 279 -3.18 -9.62 10.23
CA ILE A 279 -3.29 -9.19 8.84
C ILE A 279 -1.84 -9.06 8.37
N ASN A 280 -1.24 -10.19 8.04
CA ASN A 280 0.16 -10.26 7.62
C ASN A 280 0.35 -9.55 6.27
N PHE A 281 1.00 -8.39 6.28
CA PHE A 281 1.80 -7.91 5.13
C PHE A 281 3.25 -8.42 5.20
N THR A 282 3.58 -9.26 6.18
CA THR A 282 4.81 -10.05 6.22
C THR A 282 4.60 -11.33 5.41
N GLU A 283 5.23 -11.43 4.24
CA GLU A 283 5.29 -12.70 3.50
C GLU A 283 6.12 -13.71 4.32
N PRO A 284 5.69 -14.99 4.41
CA PRO A 284 6.45 -16.03 5.09
C PRO A 284 7.77 -16.27 4.36
N SER A 285 8.84 -16.52 5.12
CA SER A 285 10.08 -17.09 4.64
C SER A 285 9.78 -18.44 3.98
N GLU A 286 9.83 -18.50 2.66
CA GLU A 286 9.80 -19.76 1.91
C GLU A 286 11.08 -20.54 2.25
N VAL A 287 10.90 -21.75 2.77
CA VAL A 287 11.95 -22.73 3.03
C VAL A 287 12.20 -23.44 1.71
N ASP A 288 13.46 -23.48 1.26
CA ASP A 288 13.83 -24.12 -0.02
C ASP A 288 13.59 -25.64 0.05
N GLU A 289 12.59 -26.14 -0.69
CA GLU A 289 12.46 -27.57 -0.97
C GLU A 289 13.52 -27.96 -2.01
N VAL A 290 14.54 -28.68 -1.55
CA VAL A 290 15.54 -29.33 -2.39
C VAL A 290 14.87 -30.48 -3.13
N VAL A 291 14.53 -30.28 -4.40
CA VAL A 291 14.16 -31.37 -5.30
C VAL A 291 15.43 -32.00 -5.85
N HIS A 292 15.79 -33.16 -5.31
CA HIS A 292 16.73 -34.09 -5.94
C HIS A 292 16.09 -34.66 -7.21
N THR A 293 16.66 -34.35 -8.37
CA THR A 293 16.44 -35.16 -9.58
C THR A 293 17.76 -35.77 -10.02
N CYS A 294 17.88 -37.08 -9.82
CA CYS A 294 18.86 -37.95 -10.47
C CYS A 294 18.42 -38.29 -11.90
N PHE A 295 19.42 -38.61 -12.74
CA PHE A 295 19.37 -39.25 -14.07
C PHE A 295 18.94 -38.35 -15.25
N THR A 296 19.58 -38.36 -16.42
CA THR A 296 20.54 -39.30 -17.06
C THR A 296 21.36 -38.54 -18.11
N HIS A 297 22.61 -38.95 -18.31
CA HIS A 297 23.47 -38.58 -19.44
C HIS A 297 22.84 -38.90 -20.80
N SER A 298 22.99 -37.99 -21.76
CA SER A 298 23.29 -38.39 -23.14
C SER A 298 24.18 -37.33 -23.79
N THR A 299 25.39 -37.78 -24.08
CA THR A 299 26.50 -37.11 -24.75
C THR A 299 26.20 -36.87 -26.22
N SER A 300 26.54 -35.69 -26.74
CA SER A 300 27.09 -35.61 -28.09
C SER A 300 28.08 -34.44 -28.19
N LEU A 301 29.36 -34.81 -28.27
CA LEU A 301 30.48 -33.95 -28.63
C LEU A 301 30.37 -33.55 -30.10
N THR A 302 30.60 -32.28 -30.44
CA THR A 302 31.39 -31.92 -31.63
C THR A 302 32.05 -30.55 -31.44
N LEU A 303 33.31 -30.57 -31.03
CA LEU A 303 34.36 -29.59 -31.38
C LEU A 303 34.80 -29.95 -32.84
N LEU A 304 35.28 -29.10 -33.75
CA LEU A 304 36.26 -28.02 -33.62
C LEU A 304 36.52 -27.43 -35.05
N THR A 305 36.96 -26.16 -35.08
CA THR A 305 37.89 -25.52 -36.04
C THR A 305 37.51 -25.15 -37.49
N THR A 306 37.51 -23.82 -37.68
CA THR A 306 38.01 -22.98 -38.78
C THR A 306 39.15 -23.56 -39.63
N ILE A 307 39.16 -23.30 -40.95
CA ILE A 307 40.34 -22.95 -41.79
C ILE A 307 39.86 -22.17 -43.04
N SER A 308 40.67 -21.18 -43.42
CA SER A 308 40.57 -20.25 -44.56
C SER A 308 40.68 -20.89 -45.94
N GLY A 309 40.15 -20.22 -46.98
CA GLY A 309 40.48 -20.54 -48.38
C GLY A 309 39.95 -19.52 -49.41
N GLN A 310 40.85 -18.63 -49.85
CA GLN A 310 40.77 -17.78 -51.04
C GLN A 310 40.61 -18.59 -52.34
N GLN A 311 39.73 -18.16 -53.27
CA GLN A 311 40.04 -17.76 -54.68
C GLN A 311 38.84 -17.85 -55.67
N ARG A 312 38.77 -16.80 -56.52
CA ARG A 312 38.26 -16.71 -57.91
C ARG A 312 36.74 -16.79 -58.16
N HIS A 313 36.15 -15.65 -58.52
CA HIS A 313 35.89 -15.29 -59.92
C HIS A 313 35.81 -13.77 -60.08
#